data_AF-A0A1G2GT32-F1
#
_entry.id   AF-A0A1G2GT32-F1
#
_cell.length_a   1.000
_cell.length_b   1.000
_cell.length_c   1.000
_cell.angle_alpha   90.00
_cell.angle_beta   90.00
_cell.angle_gamma   90.00
#
_symmetry.space_group_name_H-M   'P 1'
#
loop_
_entity.id
_entity.type
_entity.pdbx_description
1 polymer ?
#
loop_
_entity_poly.entity_id
_entity_poly.type
_entity_poly.pdbx_seq_one_letter_code
_entity_poly.pdbx_strand_id
1 'polypeptide(L)'
;MATRHLIRTVILQSLYEWDFYNKKHDLVSILERNLQEFAPGIDEPEFAWRILKGIADHLDDVDNIIVKAAPEWPLDKIAIIDRNILRIGLYELLYADPEEVPPKVAINEAIEIAKNYGGPNAARFINGVLGTVYKQVGDRAKAHPLEAKAAEKKPNDTRKKEG
;
A
#
# COMPACT_ATOMS: atom_id res chain seq x y z
N MET A 1 15.09 0.41 9.13
CA MET A 1 13.69 0.14 9.58
C MET A 1 12.98 1.44 9.94
N ALA A 2 13.50 2.28 10.84
CA ALA A 2 12.87 3.55 11.23
C ALA A 2 12.63 4.51 10.04
N THR A 3 13.57 4.61 9.10
CA THR A 3 13.46 5.46 7.90
C THR A 3 12.24 5.11 7.04
N ARG A 4 12.10 3.84 6.64
CA ARG A 4 10.96 3.38 5.81
C ARG A 4 9.64 3.42 6.56
N HIS A 5 9.65 3.21 7.88
CA HIS A 5 8.46 3.41 8.70
C HIS A 5 7.98 4.88 8.64
N LEU A 6 8.89 5.84 8.86
CA LEU A 6 8.59 7.26 8.74
C LEU A 6 8.06 7.61 7.34
N ILE A 7 8.70 7.12 6.27
CA ILE A 7 8.21 7.34 4.91
C ILE A 7 6.78 6.82 4.72
N ARG A 8 6.43 5.63 5.24
CA ARG A 8 5.05 5.13 5.18
C ARG A 8 4.06 6.03 5.92
N THR A 9 4.46 6.63 7.04
CA THR A 9 3.60 7.58 7.75
C THR A 9 3.39 8.87 6.94
N VAL A 10 4.40 9.34 6.21
CA VAL A 10 4.28 10.48 5.29
C VAL A 10 3.38 10.13 4.10
N ILE A 11 3.50 8.92 3.55
CA ILE A 11 2.60 8.41 2.51
C ILE A 11 1.15 8.37 3.04
N LEU A 12 0.93 7.87 4.27
CA LEU A 12 -0.40 7.84 4.88
C LEU A 12 -1.01 9.26 4.98
N GLN A 13 -0.24 10.24 5.46
CA GLN A 13 -0.69 11.63 5.55
C GLN A 13 -1.07 12.19 4.17
N SER A 14 -0.25 11.89 3.16
CA SER A 14 -0.46 12.34 1.78
C SER A 14 -1.72 11.72 1.16
N LEU A 15 -1.92 10.41 1.35
CA LEU A 15 -3.12 9.71 0.89
C LEU A 15 -4.38 10.15 1.66
N TYR A 16 -4.25 10.43 2.96
CA TYR A 16 -5.35 10.96 3.77
C TYR A 16 -5.84 12.30 3.24
N GLU A 17 -4.92 13.26 3.02
CA GLU A 17 -5.27 14.57 2.46
C GLU A 17 -5.89 14.44 1.09
N TRP A 18 -5.30 13.62 0.21
CA TRP A 18 -5.81 13.39 -1.11
C TRP A 18 -7.24 12.83 -1.08
N ASP A 19 -7.50 11.81 -0.27
CA ASP A 19 -8.83 11.24 -0.08
C ASP A 19 -9.83 12.24 0.53
N PHE A 20 -9.40 13.01 1.52
CA PHE A 20 -10.22 14.00 2.22
C PHE A 20 -10.77 15.04 1.23
N TYR A 21 -9.95 15.46 0.28
CA TYR A 21 -10.34 16.38 -0.80
C TYR A 21 -10.91 15.67 -2.04
N ASN A 22 -11.39 14.43 -1.91
CA ASN A 22 -11.97 13.64 -3.00
C ASN A 22 -11.03 13.51 -4.21
N LYS A 23 -9.73 13.36 -3.96
CA LYS A 23 -8.69 13.12 -4.97
C LYS A 23 -8.54 14.23 -6.01
N LYS A 24 -8.99 15.44 -5.70
CA LYS A 24 -8.98 16.59 -6.64
C LYS A 24 -7.63 17.29 -6.76
N HIS A 25 -6.77 17.13 -5.76
CA HIS A 25 -5.44 17.73 -5.73
C HIS A 25 -4.40 16.78 -6.30
N ASP A 26 -3.30 17.34 -6.80
CA ASP A 26 -2.18 16.56 -7.31
C ASP A 26 -1.47 15.80 -6.18
N LEU A 27 -1.50 14.47 -6.27
CA LEU A 27 -0.99 13.60 -5.21
C LEU A 27 0.53 13.70 -5.05
N VAL A 28 1.26 13.95 -6.14
CA VAL A 28 2.73 14.10 -6.11
C VAL A 28 3.12 15.37 -5.37
N SER A 29 2.48 16.49 -5.68
CA SER A 29 2.70 17.78 -5.00
C SER A 29 2.39 17.70 -3.50
N ILE A 30 1.35 16.95 -3.11
CA ILE A 30 1.03 16.69 -1.69
C ILE A 30 2.18 15.94 -1.02
N LEU A 31 2.68 14.86 -1.65
CA LEU A 31 3.78 14.07 -1.10
C LEU A 31 5.06 14.90 -0.94
N GLU A 32 5.44 15.66 -1.97
CA GLU A 32 6.64 16.48 -1.94
C GLU A 32 6.61 17.47 -0.78
N ARG A 33 5.48 18.17 -0.62
CA ARG A 33 5.28 19.09 0.50
C ARG A 33 5.35 18.37 1.86
N ASN A 34 4.72 17.20 1.98
CA ASN A 34 4.71 16.45 3.23
C ASN A 34 6.08 15.83 3.57
N LEU A 35 6.87 15.42 2.57
CA LEU A 35 8.26 14.96 2.77
C LEU A 35 9.14 16.10 3.28
N GLN A 36 9.00 17.31 2.72
CA GLN A 36 9.74 18.47 3.18
C GLN A 36 9.42 18.85 4.63
N GLU A 37 8.15 18.75 5.02
CA GLU A 37 7.69 19.11 6.36
C GLU A 37 8.07 18.07 7.42
N PHE A 38 7.79 16.78 7.16
CA PHE A 38 7.82 15.73 8.19
C PHE A 38 9.02 14.81 8.11
N ALA A 39 9.74 14.80 6.99
CA ALA A 39 10.89 13.94 6.76
C ALA A 39 12.06 14.71 6.08
N PRO A 40 12.44 15.91 6.56
CA PRO A 40 13.54 16.66 5.97
C PRO A 40 14.86 15.89 6.09
N GLY A 41 15.56 15.72 4.98
CA GLY A 41 16.85 15.00 4.94
C GLY A 41 16.74 13.49 5.12
N ILE A 42 15.57 12.90 4.85
CA ILE A 42 15.37 11.45 4.95
C ILE A 42 16.26 10.69 3.95
N ASP A 43 16.79 9.55 4.38
CA ASP A 43 17.48 8.61 3.50
C ASP A 43 16.48 7.87 2.60
N GLU A 44 16.87 7.58 1.35
CA GLU A 44 16.05 6.88 0.34
C GLU A 44 14.66 7.51 0.08
N PRO A 45 14.56 8.83 -0.17
CA PRO A 45 13.26 9.46 -0.41
C PRO A 45 12.56 8.86 -1.65
N GLU A 46 13.31 8.30 -2.61
CA GLU A 46 12.82 7.59 -3.81
C GLU A 46 11.81 6.49 -3.48
N PHE A 47 11.95 5.84 -2.32
CA PHE A 47 11.01 4.85 -1.81
C PHE A 47 9.60 5.44 -1.70
N ALA A 48 9.47 6.70 -1.24
CA ALA A 48 8.19 7.35 -1.05
C ALA A 48 7.41 7.50 -2.35
N TRP A 49 8.05 8.05 -3.39
CA TRP A 49 7.42 8.25 -4.70
C TRP A 49 7.07 6.92 -5.37
N ARG A 50 7.94 5.91 -5.26
CA ARG A 50 7.68 4.61 -5.87
C ARG A 50 6.46 3.93 -5.24
N ILE A 51 6.37 3.90 -3.91
CA ILE A 51 5.21 3.33 -3.22
C ILE A 51 3.96 4.14 -3.53
N LEU A 52 4.00 5.46 -3.44
CA LEU A 52 2.82 6.31 -3.68
C LEU A 52 2.30 6.19 -5.12
N LYS A 53 3.21 6.23 -6.10
CA LYS A 53 2.87 6.04 -7.52
C LYS A 53 2.29 4.66 -7.75
N GLY A 54 2.90 3.63 -7.17
CA GLY A 54 2.40 2.27 -7.28
C GLY A 54 0.99 2.09 -6.70
N ILE A 55 0.70 2.71 -5.55
CA ILE A 55 -0.65 2.75 -4.97
C ILE A 55 -1.62 3.45 -5.92
N ALA A 56 -1.25 4.61 -6.47
CA ALA A 56 -2.10 5.36 -7.39
C ALA A 56 -2.40 4.56 -8.67
N ASP A 57 -1.39 3.91 -9.25
CA ASP A 57 -1.49 3.10 -10.46
C ASP A 57 -2.37 1.84 -10.26
N HIS A 58 -2.45 1.31 -9.03
CA HIS A 58 -3.22 0.10 -8.69
C HIS A 58 -4.44 0.37 -7.82
N LEU A 59 -4.85 1.64 -7.69
CA LEU A 59 -5.81 2.07 -6.69
C LEU A 59 -7.14 1.31 -6.78
N ASP A 60 -7.69 1.20 -7.99
CA ASP A 60 -8.97 0.52 -8.22
C ASP A 60 -8.88 -0.98 -7.91
N ASP A 61 -7.78 -1.63 -8.24
CA ASP A 61 -7.58 -3.07 -7.95
C ASP A 61 -7.45 -3.30 -6.44
N VAL A 62 -6.63 -2.48 -5.77
CA VAL A 62 -6.45 -2.50 -4.32
C VAL A 62 -7.77 -2.24 -3.59
N ASP A 63 -8.55 -1.24 -4.01
CA ASP A 63 -9.86 -0.93 -3.43
C ASP A 63 -10.86 -2.08 -3.63
N ASN A 64 -10.85 -2.73 -4.80
CA ASN A 64 -11.66 -3.92 -5.05
C ASN A 64 -11.26 -5.11 -4.17
N ILE A 65 -9.96 -5.28 -3.90
CA ILE A 65 -9.45 -6.31 -3.00
C ILE A 65 -9.89 -6.04 -1.56
N ILE A 66 -9.87 -4.77 -1.12
CA ILE A 66 -10.40 -4.37 0.20
C ILE A 66 -11.86 -4.81 0.32
N VAL A 67 -12.70 -4.45 -0.65
CA VAL A 67 -14.14 -4.80 -0.65
C VAL A 67 -14.35 -6.32 -0.58
N LYS A 68 -13.57 -7.10 -1.33
CA LYS A 68 -13.68 -8.57 -1.31
C LYS A 68 -13.20 -9.18 0.01
N ALA A 69 -12.17 -8.62 0.62
CA ALA A 69 -11.59 -9.12 1.86
C ALA A 69 -12.34 -8.65 3.12
N ALA A 70 -13.11 -7.56 3.02
CA ALA A 70 -13.94 -7.02 4.09
C ALA A 70 -15.40 -6.78 3.60
N PRO A 71 -16.15 -7.84 3.24
CA PRO A 71 -17.47 -7.70 2.61
C PRO A 71 -18.52 -7.01 3.48
N GLU A 72 -18.38 -7.10 4.81
CA GLU A 72 -19.26 -6.43 5.78
C GLU A 72 -18.99 -4.92 5.90
N TRP A 73 -17.94 -4.41 5.27
CA TRP A 73 -17.50 -3.01 5.38
C TRP A 73 -17.37 -2.38 3.99
N PRO A 74 -18.43 -1.67 3.52
CA PRO A 74 -18.33 -0.89 2.31
C PRO A 74 -17.15 0.08 2.39
N LEU A 75 -16.43 0.26 1.27
CA LEU A 75 -15.18 1.03 1.23
C LEU A 75 -15.34 2.48 1.73
N ASP A 76 -16.49 3.10 1.46
CA ASP A 76 -16.85 4.45 1.90
C ASP A 76 -17.17 4.54 3.41
N LYS A 77 -17.47 3.41 4.05
CA LYS A 77 -17.73 3.29 5.50
C LYS A 77 -16.48 2.99 6.31
N ILE A 78 -15.39 2.55 5.66
CA ILE A 78 -14.09 2.42 6.30
C ILE A 78 -13.54 3.83 6.56
N ALA A 79 -13.05 4.07 7.78
CA ALA A 79 -12.39 5.33 8.13
C ALA A 79 -11.27 5.65 7.13
N ILE A 80 -11.14 6.92 6.72
CA ILE A 80 -10.18 7.33 5.69
C ILE A 80 -8.75 6.87 6.03
N ILE A 81 -8.37 6.98 7.31
CA ILE A 81 -7.07 6.50 7.81
C ILE A 81 -6.93 4.99 7.58
N ASP A 82 -7.87 4.18 8.10
CA ASP A 82 -7.80 2.72 7.99
C ASP A 82 -7.82 2.25 6.53
N ARG A 83 -8.63 2.88 5.67
CA ARG A 83 -8.67 2.59 4.23
C ARG A 83 -7.32 2.87 3.57
N ASN A 84 -6.67 3.98 3.90
CA ASN A 84 -5.35 4.30 3.34
C ASN A 84 -4.24 3.40 3.88
N ILE A 85 -4.34 2.95 5.14
CA ILE A 85 -3.43 1.93 5.68
C ILE A 85 -3.60 0.60 4.94
N LEU A 86 -4.84 0.18 4.66
CA LEU A 86 -5.10 -1.00 3.83
C LEU A 86 -4.51 -0.83 2.43
N ARG A 87 -4.65 0.34 1.81
CA ARG A 87 -4.08 0.60 0.48
C ARG A 87 -2.56 0.45 0.46
N ILE A 88 -1.86 1.03 1.45
CA ILE A 88 -0.42 0.89 1.60
C ILE A 88 -0.04 -0.59 1.79
N GLY A 89 -0.67 -1.25 2.76
CA GLY A 89 -0.35 -2.63 3.12
C GLY A 89 -0.63 -3.63 1.99
N LEU A 90 -1.77 -3.49 1.29
CA LEU A 90 -2.13 -4.35 0.16
C LEU A 90 -1.25 -4.09 -1.06
N TYR A 91 -0.94 -2.83 -1.36
CA TYR A 91 -0.04 -2.52 -2.45
C TYR A 91 1.32 -3.18 -2.24
N GLU A 92 1.91 -2.97 -1.05
CA GLU A 92 3.20 -3.55 -0.71
C GLU A 92 3.17 -5.08 -0.67
N LEU A 93 2.06 -5.66 -0.19
CA LEU A 93 1.87 -7.10 -0.13
C LEU A 93 1.80 -7.77 -1.52
N LEU A 94 1.21 -7.10 -2.50
CA LEU A 94 0.81 -7.72 -3.77
C LEU A 94 1.64 -7.29 -4.98
N TYR A 95 2.17 -6.06 -4.98
CA TYR A 95 2.79 -5.46 -6.17
C TYR A 95 4.18 -4.88 -5.92
N ALA A 96 4.58 -4.64 -4.68
CA ALA A 96 5.96 -4.24 -4.39
C ALA A 96 6.93 -5.42 -4.61
N ASP A 97 8.19 -5.10 -4.89
CA ASP A 97 9.26 -6.09 -4.99
C ASP A 97 9.41 -6.82 -3.64
N PRO A 98 9.20 -8.16 -3.59
CA PRO A 98 9.30 -8.93 -2.35
C PRO A 98 10.72 -8.93 -1.73
N GLU A 99 11.76 -8.68 -2.52
CA GLU A 99 13.13 -8.54 -2.01
C GLU A 99 13.32 -7.20 -1.29
N GLU A 100 12.60 -6.16 -1.72
CA GLU A 100 12.64 -4.84 -1.12
C GLU A 100 11.69 -4.71 0.08
N VAL A 101 10.48 -5.25 -0.04
CA VAL A 101 9.45 -5.26 1.00
C VAL A 101 8.87 -6.67 1.15
N PRO A 102 9.43 -7.48 2.06
CA PRO A 102 8.90 -8.82 2.30
C PRO A 102 7.42 -8.78 2.74
N PRO A 103 6.56 -9.69 2.26
CA PRO A 103 5.13 -9.69 2.56
C PRO A 103 4.77 -9.57 4.05
N LYS A 104 5.50 -10.27 4.92
CA LYS A 104 5.29 -10.19 6.38
C LYS A 104 5.67 -8.83 6.96
N VAL A 105 6.67 -8.16 6.37
CA VAL A 105 7.08 -6.81 6.77
C VAL A 105 6.00 -5.82 6.37
N ALA A 106 5.46 -5.88 5.14
CA ALA A 106 4.35 -5.04 4.70
C ALA A 106 3.15 -5.13 5.67
N ILE A 107 2.77 -6.35 6.06
CA ILE A 107 1.68 -6.60 7.01
C ILE A 107 1.99 -5.98 8.39
N ASN A 108 3.19 -6.25 8.92
CA ASN A 108 3.58 -5.73 10.23
C ASN A 108 3.62 -4.19 10.25
N GLU A 109 4.18 -3.56 9.22
CA GLU A 109 4.26 -2.10 9.12
C GLU A 109 2.86 -1.47 9.05
N ALA A 110 1.94 -2.04 8.28
CA ALA A 110 0.57 -1.56 8.22
C ALA A 110 -0.14 -1.65 9.59
N ILE A 111 0.12 -2.73 10.35
CA ILE A 111 -0.43 -2.90 11.71
C ILE A 111 0.16 -1.87 12.67
N GLU A 112 1.47 -1.62 12.63
CA GLU A 112 2.10 -0.61 13.50
C GLU A 112 1.58 0.80 13.19
N ILE A 113 1.41 1.15 11.91
CA ILE A 113 0.79 2.43 11.52
C ILE A 113 -0.65 2.51 12.06
N ALA A 114 -1.43 1.43 11.97
CA ALA A 114 -2.80 1.39 12.49
C ALA A 114 -2.89 1.57 14.01
N LYS A 115 -1.89 1.12 14.78
CA LYS A 115 -1.83 1.37 16.23
C LYS A 115 -1.59 2.84 16.55
N ASN A 116 -0.85 3.54 15.70
CA ASN A 116 -0.46 4.94 15.93
C ASN A 116 -1.52 5.94 15.45
N TYR A 117 -2.23 5.64 14.35
CA TYR A 117 -3.13 6.58 13.68
C TYR A 117 -4.60 6.14 13.65
N GLY A 118 -4.86 4.83 13.80
CA GLY A 118 -6.21 4.27 13.71
C GLY A 118 -6.99 4.32 15.02
N GLY A 119 -8.26 3.91 14.96
CA GLY A 119 -9.10 3.74 16.15
C GLY A 119 -8.75 2.47 16.96
N PRO A 120 -9.41 2.23 18.11
CA PRO A 120 -9.09 1.12 19.02
C PRO A 120 -9.07 -0.28 18.38
N ASN A 121 -9.86 -0.48 17.30
CA ASN A 121 -9.97 -1.75 16.60
C ASN A 121 -9.19 -1.80 15.28
N ALA A 122 -8.53 -0.71 14.87
CA ALA A 122 -7.91 -0.58 13.54
C ALA A 122 -6.83 -1.65 13.34
N ALA A 123 -5.88 -1.80 14.27
CA ALA A 123 -4.80 -2.78 14.16
C ALA A 123 -5.32 -4.22 13.96
N ARG A 124 -6.41 -4.59 14.66
CA ARG A 124 -7.04 -5.92 14.52
C ARG A 124 -7.73 -6.06 13.15
N PHE A 125 -8.46 -5.03 12.73
CA PHE A 125 -9.14 -5.00 11.44
C PHE A 125 -8.14 -5.12 10.27
N ILE A 126 -7.11 -4.27 10.24
CA ILE A 126 -6.04 -4.29 9.23
C ILE A 126 -5.36 -5.66 9.15
N ASN A 127 -5.00 -6.24 10.31
CA ASN A 127 -4.39 -7.57 10.36
C ASN A 127 -5.32 -8.65 9.78
N GLY A 128 -6.63 -8.58 10.06
CA GLY A 128 -7.62 -9.52 9.55
C GLY A 128 -7.72 -9.48 8.02
N VAL A 129 -7.78 -8.28 7.44
CA VAL A 129 -7.89 -8.07 5.99
C VAL A 129 -6.61 -8.53 5.29
N LEU A 130 -5.44 -7.99 5.70
CA LEU A 130 -4.17 -8.33 5.06
C LEU A 130 -3.80 -9.80 5.23
N GLY A 131 -4.08 -10.39 6.40
CA GLY A 131 -3.86 -11.80 6.66
C GLY A 131 -4.72 -12.73 5.79
N THR A 132 -5.95 -12.31 5.47
CA THR A 132 -6.84 -13.06 4.56
C THR A 132 -6.26 -13.06 3.14
N VAL A 133 -5.84 -11.91 2.64
CA VAL A 133 -5.24 -11.78 1.31
C VAL A 133 -3.92 -12.55 1.21
N TYR A 134 -3.05 -12.45 2.22
CA TYR A 134 -1.78 -13.18 2.24
C TYR A 134 -1.96 -14.70 2.15
N LYS A 135 -2.96 -15.26 2.84
CA LYS A 135 -3.28 -16.69 2.75
C LYS A 135 -3.75 -17.08 1.34
N GLN A 136 -4.64 -16.29 0.74
CA GLN A 136 -5.15 -16.55 -0.61
C GLN A 136 -4.04 -16.56 -1.66
N VAL A 137 -3.07 -15.64 -1.56
CA VAL A 137 -1.89 -15.60 -2.44
C VAL A 137 -1.05 -16.87 -2.26
N GLY A 138 -0.75 -17.24 -1.00
CA GLY A 138 0.03 -18.43 -0.70
C GLY A 138 -0.63 -19.73 -1.17
N ASP A 139 -1.95 -19.84 -1.05
CA ASP A 139 -2.70 -21.02 -1.49
C ASP A 139 -2.78 -21.11 -3.01
N ARG A 140 -2.94 -19.98 -3.71
CA ARG A 140 -2.89 -19.92 -5.17
C ARG A 140 -1.52 -20.34 -5.71
N ALA A 141 -0.44 -19.87 -5.09
CA ALA A 141 0.93 -20.23 -5.47
C ALA A 141 1.20 -21.74 -5.31
N LYS A 142 0.63 -22.37 -4.27
CA LYS A 142 0.71 -23.83 -4.05
C LYS A 142 -0.13 -24.61 -5.07
N ALA A 143 -1.34 -24.13 -5.39
CA ALA A 143 -2.25 -24.79 -6.32
C ALA A 143 -1.78 -24.70 -7.78
N HIS A 144 -1.10 -23.60 -8.16
CA HIS A 144 -0.62 -23.36 -9.52
C HIS A 144 0.87 -22.94 -9.57
N PRO A 145 1.81 -23.86 -9.29
CA PRO A 145 3.24 -23.53 -9.16
C PRO A 145 3.88 -23.01 -10.46
N LEU A 146 3.36 -23.42 -11.62
CA LEU A 146 3.87 -23.02 -12.94
C LEU A 146 3.45 -21.59 -13.32
N GLU A 147 2.27 -21.15 -12.88
CA GLU A 147 1.76 -19.79 -13.14
C GLU A 147 2.39 -18.75 -12.22
N ALA A 148 2.65 -19.12 -10.95
CA ALA A 148 3.34 -18.26 -9.99
C ALA A 148 4.75 -17.86 -10.48
N LYS A 149 5.51 -18.84 -11.01
CA LYS A 149 6.84 -18.60 -11.62
C LYS A 149 6.80 -17.72 -12.87
N ALA A 150 5.67 -17.64 -13.57
CA ALA A 150 5.50 -16.78 -14.73
C ALA A 150 5.11 -15.34 -14.34
N ALA A 151 4.38 -15.18 -13.23
CA ALA A 151 4.05 -13.87 -12.66
C ALA A 151 5.28 -13.17 -12.03
N GLU A 152 6.15 -13.93 -11.37
CA GLU A 152 7.45 -13.44 -10.83
C GLU A 152 8.44 -12.99 -11.92
N LYS A 153 8.25 -13.45 -13.16
CA LYS A 153 9.18 -13.24 -14.28
C LYS A 153 8.81 -12.13 -15.24
N LYS A 154 7.82 -11.27 -14.95
CA LYS A 154 7.54 -10.11 -15.81
C LYS A 154 8.31 -8.89 -15.30
N PRO A 155 9.43 -8.50 -15.94
CA PRO A 155 9.93 -7.14 -15.76
C PRO A 155 8.91 -6.20 -16.41
N ASN A 156 8.70 -5.05 -15.78
CA ASN A 156 7.90 -3.97 -16.32
C ASN A 156 8.64 -3.35 -17.53
N ASP A 157 8.61 -4.03 -18.68
CA ASP A 157 9.14 -3.52 -19.95
C ASP A 157 8.00 -2.97 -20.81
N THR A 158 7.64 -1.73 -20.55
CA THR A 158 7.10 -0.84 -21.58
C THR A 158 8.19 0.12 -22.04
N ARG A 159 9.23 -0.41 -22.71
CA ARG A 159 9.86 0.30 -23.82
C ARG A 159 9.24 -0.16 -25.14
N LYS A 160 8.21 0.56 -25.58
CA LYS A 160 7.97 0.81 -27.00
C LYS A 160 8.17 2.32 -27.19
N LYS A 161 9.29 2.78 -27.74
CA LYS A 161 9.60 2.86 -29.19
C LYS A 161 8.40 3.40 -29.97
N GLU A 162 8.46 4.70 -30.29
CA GLU A 162 7.84 5.44 -31.40
C GLU A 162 8.09 6.93 -31.09
N GLY A 163 8.87 7.73 -31.81
CA GLY A 163 9.71 7.54 -33.00
C GLY A 163 10.78 8.64 -33.06
#